data_AF-A0A7V2ATJ2-F1
#
_entry.id   AF-A0A7V2ATJ2-F1
#
_cell.length_a   1.000
_cell.length_b   1.000
_cell.length_c   1.000
_cell.angle_alpha   90.00
_cell.angle_beta   90.00
_cell.angle_gamma   90.00
#
_symmetry.space_group_name_H-M   'P 1'
#
loop_
_entity.id
_entity.type
_entity.pdbx_description
1 polymer ?
#
loop_
_entity_poly.entity_id
_entity_poly.type
_entity_poly.pdbx_seq_one_letter_code
_entity_poly.pdbx_strand_id
1 'polypeptide(L)'
;MILTLAAFIFVLSIVVFIHEAGHFIAAKLNGIYVLTFSIGFGPKILRKRIGETEYAISALPFGGYVKMAGETEHVDGRGSGSDDLLADVPEEQYYRSKNPWQRMSVVIAGPFMNALLALVLFIMSVWVQGIFVASPRDIIVSVTPDSPAEVAGFMPGDVVISVNGERVQAGKEISALITYDENAISRFVVRRLTDTLEIDVSPAWNEEEGRLIVGIFSYSRPVIGDVKRDGPAYDAGMRSGAMVLSVNDTTVNTYIELEQLVHD
;
A
#
# COMPACT_ATOMS: atom_id res chain seq x y z
N MET A 1 -15.72 -16.10 10.39
CA MET A 1 -14.96 -17.33 10.06
C MET A 1 -15.28 -17.89 8.67
N ILE A 2 -16.55 -18.07 8.30
CA ILE A 2 -16.90 -18.55 6.94
C ILE A 2 -16.46 -17.56 5.86
N LEU A 3 -16.75 -16.26 6.04
CA LEU A 3 -16.36 -15.22 5.09
C LEU A 3 -14.84 -15.13 4.91
N THR A 4 -14.07 -15.20 6.01
CA THR A 4 -12.60 -15.14 5.97
C THR A 4 -12.02 -16.36 5.26
N LEU A 5 -12.59 -17.54 5.46
CA LEU A 5 -12.19 -18.77 4.76
C LEU A 5 -12.52 -18.67 3.27
N ALA A 6 -13.73 -18.22 2.92
CA ALA A 6 -14.13 -18.03 1.53
C ALA A 6 -13.23 -17.00 0.82
N ALA A 7 -12.93 -15.87 1.47
CA ALA A 7 -12.04 -14.86 0.95
C ALA A 7 -10.60 -15.38 0.77
N PHE A 8 -10.08 -16.14 1.74
CA PHE A 8 -8.78 -16.79 1.63
C PHE A 8 -8.69 -17.72 0.42
N ILE A 9 -9.69 -18.60 0.27
CA ILE A 9 -9.76 -19.54 -0.86
C ILE A 9 -9.80 -18.75 -2.17
N PHE A 10 -10.66 -17.74 -2.27
CA PHE A 10 -10.79 -16.91 -3.46
C PHE A 10 -9.48 -16.21 -3.85
N VAL A 11 -8.79 -15.59 -2.89
CA VAL A 11 -7.50 -14.93 -3.13
C VAL A 11 -6.44 -15.94 -3.56
N LEU A 12 -6.34 -17.08 -2.87
CA LEU A 12 -5.39 -18.15 -3.22
C LEU A 12 -5.65 -18.67 -4.64
N SER A 13 -6.91 -18.89 -5.00
CA SER A 13 -7.31 -19.31 -6.36
C SER A 13 -6.81 -18.34 -7.43
N ILE A 14 -6.98 -17.03 -7.22
CA ILE A 14 -6.53 -16.01 -8.18
C ILE A 14 -5.01 -15.98 -8.28
N VAL A 15 -4.31 -15.97 -7.15
CA VAL A 15 -2.84 -15.90 -7.12
C VAL A 15 -2.22 -17.10 -7.81
N VAL A 16 -2.69 -18.32 -7.51
CA VAL A 16 -2.17 -19.51 -8.18
C VAL A 16 -2.59 -19.54 -9.65
N PHE A 17 -3.81 -19.14 -10.01
CA PHE A 17 -4.22 -19.07 -11.42
C PHE A 17 -3.33 -18.15 -12.25
N ILE A 18 -3.01 -16.96 -11.75
CA ILE A 18 -2.13 -16.00 -12.44
C ILE A 18 -0.68 -16.54 -12.51
N HIS A 19 -0.22 -17.23 -11.47
CA HIS A 19 1.06 -17.93 -11.47
C HIS A 19 1.15 -18.98 -12.59
N GLU A 20 0.16 -19.88 -12.67
CA GLU A 20 0.08 -20.91 -13.71
C GLU A 20 -0.06 -20.28 -15.11
N ALA A 21 -0.82 -19.20 -15.24
CA ALA A 21 -0.93 -18.45 -16.49
C ALA A 21 0.44 -17.91 -16.95
N GLY A 22 1.32 -17.52 -16.03
CA GLY A 22 2.70 -17.12 -16.34
C GLY A 22 3.50 -18.25 -16.98
N HIS A 23 3.53 -19.42 -16.35
CA HIS A 23 4.18 -20.62 -16.92
C HIS A 23 3.59 -20.98 -18.29
N PHE A 24 2.27 -20.96 -18.41
CA PHE A 24 1.56 -21.26 -19.65
C PHE A 24 1.95 -20.31 -20.79
N ILE A 25 1.87 -19.00 -20.57
CA ILE A 25 2.19 -17.98 -21.57
C ILE A 25 3.65 -18.13 -22.00
N ALA A 26 4.58 -18.25 -21.05
CA ALA A 26 6.00 -18.41 -21.36
C ALA A 26 6.28 -19.71 -22.12
N ALA A 27 5.62 -20.82 -21.79
CA ALA A 27 5.75 -22.08 -22.51
C ALA A 27 5.31 -21.93 -23.97
N LYS A 28 4.14 -21.33 -24.19
CA LYS A 28 3.60 -21.09 -25.54
C LYS A 28 4.49 -20.15 -26.37
N LEU A 29 5.02 -19.09 -25.77
CA LEU A 29 5.95 -18.16 -26.45
C LEU A 29 7.27 -18.82 -26.84
N ASN A 30 7.74 -19.81 -26.06
CA ASN A 30 8.95 -20.58 -26.37
C ASN A 30 8.67 -21.78 -27.31
N GLY A 31 7.45 -21.92 -27.83
CA GLY A 31 7.05 -23.03 -28.68
C GLY A 31 7.14 -24.38 -27.97
N ILE A 32 6.84 -24.42 -26.67
CA ILE A 32 6.71 -25.64 -25.88
C ILE A 32 5.26 -26.12 -25.98
N TYR A 33 5.09 -27.41 -26.25
CA TYR A 33 3.77 -28.02 -26.32
C TYR A 33 3.16 -28.14 -24.92
N VAL A 34 2.03 -27.46 -24.72
CA VAL A 34 1.26 -27.54 -23.47
C VAL A 34 0.11 -28.51 -23.65
N LEU A 35 0.15 -29.63 -22.93
CA LEU A 35 -0.85 -30.69 -22.96
C LEU A 35 -2.15 -30.24 -22.30
N THR A 36 -2.04 -29.63 -21.12
CA THR A 36 -3.21 -29.23 -20.32
C THR A 36 -2.93 -27.94 -19.56
N PHE A 37 -3.89 -27.03 -19.60
CA PHE A 37 -3.99 -25.89 -18.72
C PHE A 37 -5.28 -26.02 -17.90
N SER A 38 -5.16 -26.27 -16.61
CA SER A 38 -6.32 -26.52 -15.72
C SER A 38 -6.48 -25.41 -14.70
N ILE A 39 -7.70 -24.93 -14.55
CA ILE A 39 -8.13 -24.14 -13.40
C ILE A 39 -8.70 -25.12 -12.38
N GLY A 40 -8.08 -25.17 -11.21
CA GLY A 40 -8.37 -26.09 -10.13
C GLY A 40 -7.67 -27.44 -10.25
N PHE A 41 -7.90 -28.27 -9.23
CA PHE A 41 -7.36 -29.62 -9.08
C PHE A 41 -8.45 -30.69 -9.01
N GLY A 42 -8.04 -31.95 -9.17
CA GLY A 42 -8.91 -33.11 -9.04
C GLY A 42 -9.66 -33.44 -10.34
N PRO A 43 -10.85 -34.07 -10.25
CA PRO A 43 -11.60 -34.49 -11.44
C PRO A 43 -12.02 -33.28 -12.28
N LYS A 44 -11.76 -33.36 -13.59
CA LYS A 44 -12.12 -32.33 -14.57
C LYS A 44 -13.64 -32.33 -14.73
N ILE A 45 -14.28 -31.21 -14.38
CA ILE A 45 -15.72 -31.01 -14.56
C ILE A 45 -16.00 -30.61 -16.01
N LEU A 46 -15.21 -29.65 -16.52
CA LEU A 46 -15.31 -29.17 -17.89
C LEU A 46 -13.94 -29.28 -18.54
N ARG A 47 -13.92 -29.67 -19.81
CA ARG A 47 -12.71 -29.67 -20.63
C ARG A 47 -13.05 -29.29 -22.07
N LYS A 48 -12.16 -28.53 -22.68
CA LYS A 48 -12.25 -28.14 -24.09
C LYS A 48 -10.86 -28.07 -24.68
N ARG A 49 -10.63 -28.76 -25.80
CA ARG A 49 -9.40 -28.63 -26.57
C ARG A 49 -9.51 -27.43 -27.50
N ILE A 50 -8.56 -26.50 -27.41
CA ILE A 50 -8.46 -25.35 -28.30
C ILE A 50 -7.05 -25.34 -28.87
N GLY A 51 -6.96 -25.61 -30.19
CA GLY A 51 -5.69 -25.92 -30.83
C GLY A 51 -5.09 -27.19 -30.24
N GLU A 52 -3.85 -27.09 -29.78
CA GLU A 52 -3.09 -28.20 -29.22
C GLU A 52 -3.28 -28.42 -27.71
N THR A 53 -3.80 -27.41 -27.00
CA THR A 53 -3.92 -27.42 -25.53
C THR A 53 -5.32 -27.79 -25.07
N GLU A 54 -5.40 -28.69 -24.09
CA GLU A 54 -6.65 -28.95 -23.35
C GLU A 54 -6.82 -27.92 -22.23
N TYR A 55 -7.90 -27.15 -22.27
CA TYR A 55 -8.30 -26.25 -21.19
C TYR A 55 -9.31 -26.96 -20.31
N ALA A 56 -9.06 -27.03 -19.01
CA ALA A 56 -9.90 -27.74 -18.06
C ALA A 56 -10.31 -26.87 -16.87
N ILE A 57 -11.50 -27.14 -16.34
CA ILE A 57 -11.96 -26.63 -15.04
C ILE A 57 -12.21 -27.86 -14.16
N SER A 58 -11.51 -27.92 -13.03
CA SER A 58 -11.54 -29.07 -12.12
C SER A 58 -12.29 -28.73 -10.83
N ALA A 59 -12.72 -29.76 -10.10
CA ALA A 59 -13.67 -29.61 -9.00
C ALA A 59 -13.15 -28.80 -7.79
N LEU A 60 -11.85 -28.85 -7.51
CA LEU A 60 -11.28 -28.12 -6.38
C LEU A 60 -10.72 -26.78 -6.85
N PRO A 61 -11.25 -25.63 -6.39
CA PRO A 61 -10.86 -24.32 -6.91
C PRO A 61 -9.52 -23.80 -6.36
N PHE A 62 -8.75 -24.59 -5.60
CA PHE A 62 -7.54 -24.15 -4.88
C PHE A 62 -6.30 -23.90 -5.76
N GLY A 63 -6.47 -23.41 -6.99
CA GLY A 63 -5.36 -23.05 -7.88
C GLY A 63 -5.54 -23.60 -9.28
N GLY A 64 -4.52 -24.23 -9.84
CA GLY A 64 -4.50 -24.79 -11.19
C GLY A 64 -3.17 -25.50 -11.47
N TYR A 65 -3.00 -25.99 -12.69
CA TYR A 65 -1.71 -26.52 -13.15
C TYR A 65 -1.53 -26.39 -14.65
N VAL A 66 -0.27 -26.25 -15.07
CA VAL A 66 0.16 -26.38 -16.46
C VAL A 66 0.93 -27.69 -16.63
N LYS A 67 0.52 -28.53 -17.58
CA LYS A 67 1.24 -29.77 -17.93
C LYS A 67 1.94 -29.60 -19.27
N MET A 68 3.27 -29.54 -19.26
CA MET A 68 4.09 -29.39 -20.47
C MET A 68 4.65 -30.73 -20.97
N ALA A 69 4.81 -30.87 -22.28
CA ALA A 69 5.45 -32.04 -22.87
C ALA A 69 6.94 -32.11 -22.45
N GLY A 70 7.37 -33.24 -21.90
CA GLY A 70 8.77 -33.45 -21.50
C GLY A 70 9.19 -32.84 -20.16
N GLU A 71 8.24 -32.35 -19.35
CA GLU A 71 8.50 -31.86 -17.99
C GLU A 71 8.39 -32.98 -16.94
N THR A 72 7.53 -33.98 -17.17
CA THR A 72 7.33 -35.12 -16.25
C THR A 72 7.77 -36.44 -16.89
N GLU A 73 8.84 -37.07 -16.38
CA GLU A 73 9.04 -38.51 -16.53
C GLU A 73 8.14 -39.22 -15.52
N HIS A 74 7.01 -39.78 -15.99
CA HIS A 74 6.17 -40.76 -15.27
C HIS A 74 5.78 -40.41 -13.83
N VAL A 75 4.59 -39.84 -13.62
CA VAL A 75 3.92 -39.93 -12.31
C VAL A 75 2.42 -40.19 -12.47
N ASP A 76 2.05 -41.38 -12.00
CA ASP A 76 0.79 -41.90 -11.51
C ASP A 76 -0.36 -42.21 -12.48
N GLY A 77 -0.55 -43.53 -12.67
CA GLY A 77 -1.68 -44.21 -13.29
C GLY A 77 -3.03 -44.00 -12.59
N ARG A 78 -3.45 -42.75 -12.46
CA ARG A 78 -4.86 -42.38 -12.30
C ARG A 78 -5.27 -41.54 -13.51
N GLY A 79 -5.86 -42.25 -14.46
CA GLY A 79 -6.18 -41.77 -15.80
C GLY A 79 -6.84 -40.40 -15.82
N SER A 80 -6.23 -39.49 -16.59
CA SER A 80 -6.90 -38.31 -17.12
C SER A 80 -6.44 -38.07 -18.56
N GLY A 81 -6.73 -39.02 -19.47
CA GLY A 81 -6.72 -38.83 -20.93
C GLY A 81 -5.48 -38.18 -21.59
N SER A 82 -4.36 -38.03 -20.87
CA SER A 82 -3.22 -37.24 -21.32
C SER A 82 -2.12 -38.06 -21.97
N ASP A 83 -2.12 -39.38 -21.78
CA ASP A 83 -1.18 -40.28 -22.47
C ASP A 83 -1.48 -40.30 -23.98
N ASP A 84 -2.76 -40.22 -24.37
CA ASP A 84 -3.16 -40.08 -25.77
C ASP A 84 -2.71 -38.74 -26.38
N LEU A 85 -2.41 -37.72 -25.57
CA LEU A 85 -1.99 -36.39 -26.03
C LEU A 85 -0.48 -36.29 -26.31
N LEU A 86 0.32 -37.26 -25.84
CA LEU A 86 1.76 -37.27 -26.04
C LEU A 86 2.19 -37.92 -27.36
N ALA A 87 1.32 -38.73 -27.98
CA ALA A 87 1.66 -39.57 -29.12
C ALA A 87 2.01 -38.82 -30.41
N ASP A 88 1.74 -37.51 -30.48
CA ASP A 88 1.89 -36.71 -31.71
C ASP A 88 2.60 -35.37 -31.48
N VAL A 89 3.39 -35.26 -30.39
CA VAL A 89 4.15 -34.04 -30.09
C VAL A 89 5.52 -34.09 -30.80
N PRO A 90 5.89 -33.09 -31.62
CA PRO A 90 7.24 -33.03 -32.21
C PRO A 90 8.33 -32.89 -31.14
N GLU A 91 9.44 -33.63 -31.26
CA GLU A 91 10.53 -33.62 -30.25
C GLU A 91 11.06 -32.22 -29.93
N GLU A 92 11.11 -31.34 -30.93
CA GLU A 92 11.53 -29.93 -30.80
C GLU A 92 10.62 -29.08 -29.90
N GLN A 93 9.37 -29.52 -29.66
CA GLN A 93 8.39 -28.84 -28.82
C GLN A 93 8.37 -29.35 -27.38
N TYR A 94 9.19 -30.35 -27.04
CA TYR A 94 9.35 -30.79 -25.66
C TYR A 94 10.13 -29.74 -24.86
N TYR A 95 9.74 -29.53 -23.61
CA TYR A 95 10.41 -28.67 -22.64
C TYR A 95 11.90 -29.00 -22.52
N ARG A 96 12.24 -30.30 -22.42
CA ARG A 96 13.62 -30.80 -22.33
C ARG A 96 14.50 -30.47 -23.54
N SER A 97 13.89 -30.31 -24.72
CA SER A 97 14.57 -30.01 -25.97
C SER A 97 14.94 -28.52 -26.10
N LYS A 98 14.36 -27.66 -25.26
CA LYS A 98 14.64 -26.22 -25.28
C LYS A 98 15.99 -25.90 -24.63
N ASN A 99 16.57 -24.78 -25.05
CA ASN A 99 17.82 -24.32 -24.45
C ASN A 99 17.60 -23.92 -22.96
N PRO A 100 18.67 -23.83 -22.15
CA PRO A 100 18.53 -23.53 -20.72
C PRO A 100 17.85 -22.20 -20.41
N TRP A 101 18.05 -21.18 -21.26
CA TRP A 101 17.45 -19.85 -21.07
C TRP A 101 15.95 -19.84 -21.30
N GLN A 102 15.47 -20.56 -22.31
CA GLN A 102 14.04 -20.73 -22.59
C GLN A 102 13.38 -21.47 -21.43
N ARG A 103 13.98 -22.57 -20.93
CA ARG A 103 13.50 -23.28 -19.75
C ARG A 103 13.44 -22.40 -18.52
N MET A 104 14.53 -21.65 -18.26
CA MET A 104 14.59 -20.70 -17.15
C MET A 104 13.48 -19.64 -17.25
N SER A 105 13.21 -19.11 -18.45
CA SER A 105 12.15 -18.13 -18.65
C SER A 105 10.77 -18.67 -18.27
N VAL A 106 10.50 -19.94 -18.55
CA VAL A 106 9.23 -20.59 -18.18
C VAL A 106 9.13 -20.72 -16.66
N VAL A 107 10.18 -21.18 -15.99
CA VAL A 107 10.20 -21.34 -14.52
C VAL A 107 10.03 -20.01 -13.80
N ILE A 108 10.64 -18.93 -14.29
CA ILE A 108 10.54 -17.60 -13.68
C ILE A 108 9.20 -16.92 -13.97
N ALA A 109 8.54 -17.27 -15.08
CA ALA A 109 7.33 -16.58 -15.52
C ALA A 109 6.18 -16.63 -14.49
N GLY A 110 6.02 -17.74 -13.77
CA GLY A 110 4.98 -17.85 -12.73
C GLY A 110 5.18 -16.86 -11.59
N PRO A 111 6.32 -16.88 -10.87
CA PRO A 111 6.64 -15.89 -9.85
C PRO A 111 6.59 -14.45 -10.36
N PHE A 112 7.09 -14.21 -11.59
CA PHE A 112 7.06 -12.89 -12.21
C PHE A 112 5.63 -12.37 -12.39
N MET A 113 4.69 -13.21 -12.84
CA MET A 113 3.29 -12.81 -12.99
C MET A 113 2.62 -12.47 -11.64
N ASN A 114 3.01 -13.13 -10.55
CA ASN A 114 2.53 -12.76 -9.22
C ASN A 114 3.10 -11.41 -8.75
N ALA A 115 4.38 -11.14 -9.02
CA ALA A 115 4.98 -9.84 -8.75
C ALA A 115 4.28 -8.72 -9.55
N LEU A 116 3.98 -8.99 -10.82
CA LEU A 116 3.22 -8.08 -11.68
C LEU A 116 1.80 -7.86 -11.16
N LEU A 117 1.10 -8.93 -10.75
CA LEU A 117 -0.22 -8.83 -10.12
C LEU A 117 -0.17 -7.96 -8.87
N ALA A 118 0.82 -8.16 -8.00
CA ALA A 118 1.00 -7.38 -6.78
C ALA A 118 1.23 -5.89 -7.10
N LEU A 119 2.05 -5.58 -8.10
CA LEU A 119 2.28 -4.20 -8.56
C LEU A 119 0.99 -3.55 -9.09
N VAL A 120 0.22 -4.25 -9.91
CA VAL A 120 -1.06 -3.76 -10.45
C VAL A 120 -2.04 -3.50 -9.32
N LEU A 121 -2.18 -4.45 -8.38
CA LEU A 121 -3.07 -4.30 -7.22
C LEU A 121 -2.64 -3.13 -6.32
N PHE A 122 -1.33 -2.94 -6.12
CA PHE A 122 -0.79 -1.81 -5.38
C PHE A 122 -1.13 -0.48 -6.04
N ILE A 123 -0.88 -0.34 -7.34
CA ILE A 123 -1.21 0.88 -8.10
C ILE A 123 -2.71 1.15 -8.05
N MET A 124 -3.53 0.14 -8.28
CA MET A 124 -5.00 0.26 -8.20
C MET A 124 -5.46 0.66 -6.81
N SER A 125 -4.84 0.11 -5.76
CA SER A 125 -5.14 0.49 -4.37
C SER A 125 -4.84 1.97 -4.11
N VAL A 126 -3.68 2.45 -4.55
CA VAL A 126 -3.29 3.87 -4.43
C VAL A 126 -4.24 4.77 -5.24
N TRP A 127 -4.64 4.34 -6.43
CA TRP A 127 -5.59 5.08 -7.27
C TRP A 127 -6.98 5.19 -6.65
N VAL A 128 -7.51 4.11 -6.07
CA VAL A 128 -8.86 4.09 -5.48
C VAL A 128 -8.90 4.84 -4.15
N GLN A 129 -7.88 4.69 -3.32
CA GLN A 129 -7.82 5.40 -2.03
C GLN A 129 -7.48 6.88 -2.21
N GLY A 130 -6.82 7.22 -3.31
CA GLY A 130 -6.21 8.53 -3.51
C GLY A 130 -5.01 8.73 -2.57
N ILE A 131 -4.15 9.67 -2.91
CA ILE A 131 -3.17 10.20 -1.97
C ILE A 131 -3.75 11.52 -1.49
N PHE A 132 -4.11 11.61 -0.20
CA PHE A 132 -4.36 12.90 0.44
C PHE A 132 -3.04 13.65 0.53
N VAL A 133 -2.62 14.26 -0.57
CA VAL A 133 -1.64 15.34 -0.52
C VAL A 133 -2.36 16.52 0.13
N ALA A 134 -2.05 16.79 1.40
CA ALA A 134 -2.37 18.05 2.02
C ALA A 134 -1.99 19.14 1.01
N SER A 135 -2.97 19.94 0.58
CA SER A 135 -2.76 20.94 -0.46
C SER A 135 -1.54 21.80 -0.10
N PRO A 136 -0.67 22.20 -1.04
CA PRO A 136 0.46 23.12 -0.82
C PRO A 136 0.04 24.54 -0.40
N ARG A 137 -1.20 24.72 0.05
CA ARG A 137 -1.71 25.99 0.52
C ARG A 137 -1.42 26.08 1.99
N ASP A 138 -0.39 26.86 2.27
CA ASP A 138 -0.17 27.56 3.51
C ASP A 138 -0.15 26.63 4.72
N ILE A 139 1.06 26.25 5.18
CA ILE A 139 1.17 25.60 6.48
C ILE A 139 0.87 26.65 7.53
N ILE A 140 -0.43 26.75 7.85
CA ILE A 140 -0.93 27.52 8.95
C ILE A 140 -0.36 26.86 10.19
N VAL A 141 0.36 27.62 11.02
CA VAL A 141 0.92 27.08 12.23
C VAL A 141 -0.01 27.28 13.42
N SER A 142 -0.06 26.27 14.28
CA SER A 142 -0.47 26.41 15.67
C SER A 142 0.77 26.57 16.53
N VAL A 143 0.64 27.38 17.58
CA VAL A 143 1.73 27.71 18.51
C VAL A 143 1.36 27.14 19.87
N THR A 144 2.26 26.38 20.49
CA THR A 144 2.08 25.88 21.85
C THR A 144 2.25 27.01 22.86
N PRO A 145 1.37 27.13 23.87
CA PRO A 145 1.57 28.08 24.97
C PRO A 145 2.90 27.87 25.68
N ASP A 146 3.51 28.95 26.16
CA ASP A 146 4.79 28.97 26.87
C ASP A 146 5.97 28.37 26.08
N SER A 147 5.84 28.28 24.76
CA SER A 147 6.87 27.73 23.88
C SER A 147 7.84 28.80 23.35
N PRO A 148 9.06 28.41 22.92
CA PRO A 148 9.99 29.34 22.27
C PRO A 148 9.39 30.07 21.06
N ALA A 149 8.49 29.44 20.33
CA ALA A 149 7.78 30.06 19.22
C ALA A 149 6.83 31.18 19.67
N GLU A 150 6.10 30.99 20.77
CA GLU A 150 5.26 32.06 21.31
C GLU A 150 6.12 33.25 21.76
N VAL A 151 7.23 32.98 22.45
CA VAL A 151 8.18 34.01 22.89
C VAL A 151 8.82 34.74 21.71
N ALA A 152 9.13 34.03 20.62
CA ALA A 152 9.64 34.62 19.39
C ALA A 152 8.58 35.43 18.61
N GLY A 153 7.30 35.35 19.00
CA GLY A 153 6.22 36.15 18.46
C GLY A 153 5.46 35.50 17.31
N PHE A 154 5.53 34.17 17.15
CA PHE A 154 4.62 33.44 16.27
C PHE A 154 3.18 33.58 16.77
N MET A 155 2.24 33.64 15.84
CA MET A 155 0.81 33.68 16.15
C MET A 155 0.08 32.52 15.47
N PRO A 156 -0.93 31.92 16.14
CA PRO A 156 -1.83 30.98 15.47
C PRO A 156 -2.43 31.63 14.21
N GLY A 157 -2.33 30.94 13.07
CA GLY A 157 -2.76 31.51 11.79
C GLY A 157 -1.62 31.97 10.88
N ASP A 158 -0.39 32.10 11.40
CA ASP A 158 0.78 32.42 10.58
C ASP A 158 1.04 31.33 9.54
N VAL A 159 1.45 31.74 8.34
CA VAL A 159 1.75 30.82 7.24
C VAL A 159 3.25 30.76 7.03
N VAL A 160 3.87 29.61 7.28
CA VAL A 160 5.33 29.47 7.07
C VAL A 160 5.64 29.34 5.58
N ILE A 161 6.46 30.26 5.07
CA ILE A 161 6.93 30.29 3.67
C ILE A 161 8.25 29.53 3.52
N SER A 162 9.21 29.80 4.42
CA SER A 162 10.53 29.17 4.40
C SER A 162 11.15 29.12 5.79
N VAL A 163 12.04 28.15 6.00
CA VAL A 163 12.86 27.99 7.20
C VAL A 163 14.31 27.87 6.78
N ASN A 164 15.21 28.66 7.36
CA ASN A 164 16.65 28.68 7.05
C ASN A 164 16.96 28.85 5.55
N GLY A 165 16.13 29.63 4.85
CA GLY A 165 16.24 29.86 3.40
C GLY A 165 15.67 28.73 2.53
N GLU A 166 15.23 27.61 3.12
CA GLU A 166 14.56 26.54 2.39
C GLU A 166 13.04 26.73 2.39
N ARG A 167 12.44 26.73 1.20
CA ARG A 167 10.99 26.87 1.04
C ARG A 167 10.25 25.65 1.58
N VAL A 168 9.26 25.87 2.44
CA VAL A 168 8.45 24.77 2.96
C VAL A 168 7.41 24.35 1.93
N GLN A 169 7.34 23.05 1.67
CA GLN A 169 6.42 22.45 0.70
C GLN A 169 5.40 21.56 1.40
N ALA A 170 4.24 21.34 0.77
CA ALA A 170 3.25 20.39 1.28
C ALA A 170 3.87 19.01 1.53
N GLY A 171 3.63 18.46 2.71
CA GLY A 171 4.14 17.15 3.12
C GLY A 171 5.57 17.16 3.67
N LYS A 172 6.27 18.31 3.65
CA LYS A 172 7.53 18.46 4.40
C LYS A 172 7.21 19.00 5.78
N GLU A 173 7.49 18.21 6.81
CA GLU A 173 7.31 18.64 8.20
C GLU A 173 8.25 19.81 8.50
N ILE A 174 7.70 20.87 9.11
CA ILE A 174 8.48 22.05 9.52
C ILE A 174 9.60 21.63 10.49
N SER A 175 9.32 20.68 11.38
CA SER A 175 10.30 20.08 12.31
C SER A 175 11.56 19.59 11.61
N ALA A 176 11.44 19.02 10.41
CA ALA A 176 12.60 18.51 9.65
C ALA A 176 13.51 19.62 9.10
N LEU A 177 13.06 20.88 9.09
CA LEU A 177 13.84 22.05 8.65
C LEU A 177 14.48 22.82 9.81
N ILE A 178 14.11 22.49 11.04
CA ILE A 178 14.61 23.13 12.25
C ILE A 178 15.90 22.45 12.68
N THR A 179 16.88 23.26 13.09
CA THR A 179 18.07 22.73 13.77
C THR A 179 17.81 22.65 15.26
N TYR A 180 17.81 21.44 15.81
CA TYR A 180 17.61 21.17 17.25
C TYR A 180 18.96 21.13 17.98
N ASP A 181 19.55 22.30 18.16
CA ASP A 181 20.73 22.53 19.00
C ASP A 181 20.39 23.71 19.92
N GLU A 182 20.77 23.65 21.20
CA GLU A 182 20.40 24.62 22.25
C GLU A 182 20.75 26.07 21.88
N ASN A 183 21.72 26.27 20.99
CA ASN A 183 22.16 27.59 20.53
C ASN A 183 21.88 27.85 19.04
N ALA A 184 21.21 26.95 18.34
CA ALA A 184 20.91 27.14 16.92
C ALA A 184 19.70 28.06 16.74
N ILE A 185 19.91 29.15 16.01
CA ILE A 185 18.84 30.04 15.58
C ILE A 185 18.30 29.52 14.25
N SER A 186 17.01 29.18 14.24
CA SER A 186 16.30 28.90 13.00
C SER A 186 15.54 30.15 12.55
N ARG A 187 15.81 30.60 11.32
CA ARG A 187 15.15 31.77 10.72
C ARG A 187 13.91 31.35 9.94
N PHE A 188 12.76 31.88 10.32
CA PHE A 188 11.50 31.65 9.64
C PHE A 188 11.08 32.88 8.86
N VAL A 189 10.56 32.65 7.65
CA VAL A 189 9.81 33.66 6.91
C VAL A 189 8.35 33.24 6.95
N VAL A 190 7.52 34.05 7.60
CA VAL A 190 6.09 33.79 7.74
C VAL A 190 5.27 34.86 7.06
N ARG A 191 4.11 34.50 6.54
CA ARG A 191 3.08 35.44 6.12
C ARG A 191 2.01 35.53 7.19
N ARG A 192 1.86 36.70 7.78
CA ARG A 192 0.79 37.04 8.70
C ARG A 192 -0.18 37.97 7.97
N LEU A 193 -1.38 37.47 7.67
CA LEU A 193 -2.36 38.17 6.83
C LEU A 193 -1.75 38.56 5.45
N THR A 194 -1.47 39.84 5.24
CA THR A 194 -0.83 40.38 4.02
C THR A 194 0.67 40.58 4.16
N ASP A 195 1.19 40.61 5.39
CA ASP A 195 2.55 41.03 5.67
C ASP A 195 3.48 39.81 5.72
N THR A 196 4.72 40.00 5.27
CA THR A 196 5.78 38.99 5.40
C THR A 196 6.71 39.41 6.52
N LEU A 197 6.90 38.52 7.49
CA LEU A 197 7.70 38.73 8.69
C LEU A 197 8.84 37.71 8.73
N GLU A 198 10.00 38.16 9.19
CA GLU A 198 11.11 37.28 9.54
C GLU A 198 11.14 37.11 11.06
N ILE A 199 11.11 35.85 11.52
CA ILE A 199 11.10 35.49 12.94
C ILE A 199 12.25 34.53 13.18
N ASP A 200 13.18 34.91 14.05
CA ASP A 200 14.30 34.08 14.49
C ASP A 200 13.90 33.39 15.81
N VAL A 201 14.03 32.07 15.88
CA VAL A 201 13.68 31.29 17.07
C VAL A 201 14.75 30.25 17.39
N SER A 202 15.07 30.11 18.67
CA SER A 202 15.95 29.07 19.21
C SER A 202 15.10 27.99 19.88
N PRO A 203 15.40 26.70 19.70
CA PRO A 203 14.71 25.65 20.43
C PRO A 203 15.06 25.72 21.92
N ALA A 204 14.15 25.24 22.78
CA ALA A 204 14.37 25.10 24.21
C ALA A 204 14.05 23.67 24.67
N TRP A 205 14.67 23.25 25.78
CA TRP A 205 14.41 21.95 26.38
C TRP A 205 13.00 21.91 26.96
N ASN A 206 12.20 20.92 26.57
CA ASN A 206 10.91 20.65 27.16
C ASN A 206 11.00 19.38 28.00
N GLU A 207 10.70 19.50 29.30
CA GLU A 207 10.81 18.41 30.27
C GLU A 207 9.74 17.32 30.07
N GLU A 208 8.55 17.69 29.58
CA GLU A 208 7.45 16.76 29.34
C GLU A 208 7.71 15.85 28.13
N GLU A 209 8.24 16.42 27.05
CA GLU A 209 8.57 15.66 25.82
C GLU A 209 9.99 15.05 25.85
N GLY A 210 10.84 15.44 26.81
CA GLY A 210 12.22 14.94 26.94
C GLY A 210 13.11 15.26 25.74
N ARG A 211 12.82 16.37 25.03
CA ARG A 211 13.55 16.81 23.83
C ARG A 211 13.54 18.32 23.66
N LEU A 212 14.41 18.82 22.79
CA LEU A 212 14.38 20.21 22.34
C LEU A 212 13.16 20.45 21.45
N ILE A 213 12.40 21.51 21.72
CA ILE A 213 11.23 21.91 20.93
C ILE A 213 11.30 23.39 20.55
N VAL A 214 10.60 23.73 19.47
CA VAL A 214 10.30 25.12 19.11
C VAL A 214 8.84 25.47 19.46
N GLY A 215 7.93 24.49 19.39
CA GLY A 215 6.49 24.70 19.68
C GLY A 215 5.66 25.15 18.48
N ILE A 216 6.11 24.84 17.25
CA ILE A 216 5.39 25.12 16.00
C ILE A 216 4.91 23.80 15.41
N PHE A 217 3.61 23.74 15.13
CA PHE A 217 2.99 22.58 14.50
C PHE A 217 2.14 23.00 13.31
N SER A 218 1.95 22.08 12.36
CA SER A 218 0.98 22.31 11.28
C SER A 218 -0.43 22.27 11.86
N TYR A 219 -1.22 23.30 11.58
CA TYR A 219 -2.61 23.37 11.99
C TYR A 219 -3.38 22.19 11.41
N SER A 220 -3.80 21.30 12.30
CA SER A 220 -4.66 20.17 12.00
C SER A 220 -6.00 20.39 12.69
N ARG A 221 -7.08 20.29 11.89
CA ARG A 221 -8.43 20.38 12.42
C ARG A 221 -8.71 19.16 13.31
N PRO A 222 -9.45 19.31 14.43
CA PRO A 222 -9.82 18.21 15.30
C PRO A 222 -10.93 17.36 14.65
N VAL A 223 -10.58 16.59 13.63
CA VAL A 223 -11.51 15.71 12.88
C VAL A 223 -11.31 14.27 13.32
N ILE A 224 -12.41 13.59 13.60
CA ILE A 224 -12.41 12.17 13.93
C ILE A 224 -11.99 11.39 12.68
N GLY A 225 -10.90 10.63 12.80
CA GLY A 225 -10.42 9.70 11.78
C GLY A 225 -11.31 8.47 11.66
N ASP A 226 -10.72 7.30 11.44
CA ASP A 226 -11.50 6.07 11.33
C ASP A 226 -12.08 5.62 12.66
N VAL A 227 -13.41 5.47 12.70
CA VAL A 227 -14.13 4.91 13.84
C VAL A 227 -14.46 3.44 13.58
N LYS A 228 -13.97 2.55 14.46
CA LYS A 228 -14.28 1.12 14.41
C LYS A 228 -15.78 0.89 14.63
N ARG A 229 -16.46 0.27 13.65
CA ARG A 229 -17.93 0.06 13.64
C ARG A 229 -18.50 -0.73 14.83
N ASP A 230 -17.68 -1.51 15.54
CA ASP A 230 -18.07 -2.27 16.74
C ASP A 230 -17.24 -1.85 17.96
N GLY A 231 -16.90 -0.56 18.04
CA GLY A 231 -16.10 0.00 19.12
C GLY A 231 -16.89 0.99 20.00
N PRO A 232 -16.44 1.24 21.24
CA PRO A 232 -17.11 2.17 22.17
C PRO A 232 -17.37 3.56 21.57
N ALA A 233 -16.45 4.07 20.74
CA ALA A 233 -16.63 5.35 20.05
C ALA A 233 -17.79 5.33 19.06
N TYR A 234 -17.99 4.24 18.30
CA TYR A 234 -19.11 4.12 17.38
C TYR A 234 -20.45 4.00 18.11
N ASP A 235 -20.47 3.25 19.21
CA ASP A 235 -21.63 3.08 20.09
C ASP A 235 -22.02 4.40 20.78
N ALA A 236 -21.03 5.22 21.14
CA ALA A 236 -21.22 6.58 21.63
C ALA A 236 -21.67 7.59 20.54
N GLY A 237 -21.84 7.14 19.30
CA GLY A 237 -22.33 7.98 18.20
C GLY A 237 -21.26 8.70 17.39
N MET A 238 -19.97 8.51 17.69
CA MET A 238 -18.88 9.11 16.91
C MET A 238 -18.83 8.52 15.50
N ARG A 239 -18.51 9.35 14.51
CA ARG A 239 -18.43 8.95 13.10
C ARG A 239 -17.19 9.55 12.45
N SER A 240 -16.59 8.80 11.52
CA SER A 240 -15.45 9.29 10.73
C SER A 240 -15.84 10.56 9.98
N GLY A 241 -14.96 11.56 10.02
CA GLY A 241 -15.16 12.86 9.40
C GLY A 241 -15.91 13.89 10.25
N ALA A 242 -16.41 13.53 11.44
CA ALA A 242 -16.99 14.49 12.37
C ALA A 242 -15.91 15.43 12.94
N MET A 243 -16.26 16.71 13.11
CA MET A 243 -15.37 17.71 13.75
C MET A 243 -15.71 17.84 15.22
N VAL A 244 -14.71 17.75 16.09
CA VAL A 244 -14.87 18.00 17.52
C VAL A 244 -14.77 19.50 17.77
N LEU A 245 -15.83 20.09 18.32
CA LEU A 245 -15.88 21.53 18.62
C LEU A 245 -15.49 21.83 20.08
N SER A 246 -15.73 20.88 20.98
CA SER A 246 -15.47 21.04 22.41
C SER A 246 -15.37 19.68 23.12
N VAL A 247 -14.61 19.64 24.21
CA VAL A 247 -14.52 18.51 25.16
C VAL A 247 -14.75 19.05 26.57
N ASN A 248 -15.72 18.49 27.31
CA ASN A 248 -16.04 18.88 28.70
C ASN A 248 -16.15 20.41 28.90
N ASP A 249 -16.90 21.08 28.03
CA ASP A 249 -17.12 22.54 27.99
C ASP A 249 -15.90 23.39 27.57
N THR A 250 -14.74 22.78 27.32
CA THR A 250 -13.56 23.45 26.74
C THR A 250 -13.66 23.43 25.22
N THR A 251 -13.59 24.60 24.57
CA THR A 251 -13.59 24.70 23.10
C THR A 251 -12.26 24.19 22.54
N VAL A 252 -12.32 23.43 21.45
CA VAL A 252 -11.17 22.81 20.81
C VAL A 252 -11.07 23.29 19.37
N ASN A 253 -9.97 23.93 19.02
CA ASN A 253 -9.74 24.51 17.69
C ASN A 253 -8.71 23.72 16.88
N THR A 254 -7.87 22.95 17.55
CA THR A 254 -6.77 22.18 16.96
C THR A 254 -6.80 20.72 17.42
N TYR A 255 -6.23 19.82 16.63
CA TYR A 255 -6.05 18.43 17.04
C TYR A 255 -5.16 18.29 18.28
N ILE A 256 -4.15 19.15 18.45
CA ILE A 256 -3.24 19.09 19.61
C ILE A 256 -3.99 19.44 20.90
N GLU A 257 -4.83 20.48 20.88
CA GLU A 257 -5.72 20.78 22.01
C GLU A 257 -6.65 19.60 22.32
N LEU A 258 -7.17 18.93 21.29
CA LEU A 258 -7.99 17.73 21.48
C LEU A 258 -7.20 16.60 22.16
N GLU A 259 -5.98 16.35 21.70
CA GLU A 259 -5.10 15.30 22.21
C GLU A 259 -4.79 15.54 23.69
N GLN A 260 -4.38 16.76 24.06
CA GLN A 260 -4.10 17.14 25.44
C GLN A 260 -5.32 16.90 26.35
N LEU A 261 -6.51 17.35 25.94
CA LEU A 261 -7.74 17.22 26.74
C LEU A 261 -8.23 15.78 26.92
N VAL A 262 -7.81 14.84 26.06
CA VAL A 262 -8.22 13.43 26.13
C VAL A 262 -7.19 12.57 26.88
N HIS A 263 -5.96 13.06 27.01
CA HIS A 263 -4.87 12.38 27.71
C HIS A 263 -4.81 12.70 29.22
N ASP A 264 -5.50 13.74 29.67
CA ASP A 264 -5.73 14.09 31.09
C ASP A 264 -6.87 13.28 31.73
#